data_AF-A0A938SIZ8-F1
#
_entry.id   AF-A0A938SIZ8-F1
#
_cell.length_a   1.000
_cell.length_b   1.000
_cell.length_c   1.000
_cell.angle_alpha   90.00
_cell.angle_beta   90.00
_cell.angle_gamma   90.00
#
_symmetry.space_group_name_H-M   'P 1'
#
loop_
_entity.id
_entity.type
_entity.pdbx_description
1 polymer ?
#
loop_
_entity_poly.entity_id
_entity_poly.type
_entity_poly.pdbx_seq_one_letter_code
_entity_poly.pdbx_strand_id
1 'polypeptide(L)' 'MTIDKSLRIRSGVTRSRNVLTRAERIGKLQEGDRWREGDHVLGLPKVRVQKLAIKKKKKAKKQEDGKEES' A
#
# COMPACT_ATOMS: atom_id res chain seq x y z
N MET A 1 -29.26 -15.49 10.92
CA MET A 1 -28.99 -15.50 9.47
C MET A 1 -27.58 -16.01 9.23
N THR A 2 -27.43 -17.11 8.52
CA THR A 2 -26.13 -17.74 8.20
C THR A 2 -25.65 -17.25 6.84
N ILE A 3 -24.41 -16.77 6.78
CA ILE A 3 -23.78 -16.30 5.53
C ILE A 3 -23.06 -17.48 4.86
N ASP A 4 -23.24 -17.65 3.55
CA ASP A 4 -22.55 -18.69 2.80
C ASP A 4 -21.03 -18.47 2.78
N LYS A 5 -20.24 -19.55 2.72
CA LYS A 5 -18.77 -19.48 2.76
C LYS A 5 -18.19 -18.74 1.56
N SER A 6 -18.85 -18.74 0.40
CA SER A 6 -18.43 -17.97 -0.78
C SER A 6 -18.63 -16.46 -0.60
N LEU A 7 -19.59 -16.06 0.23
CA LEU A 7 -19.88 -14.67 0.56
C LEU A 7 -18.99 -14.13 1.70
N ARG A 8 -18.17 -14.98 2.33
CA ARG A 8 -17.21 -14.54 3.34
C ARG A 8 -16.03 -13.86 2.64
N ILE A 9 -15.97 -12.54 2.74
CA ILE A 9 -14.82 -11.74 2.33
C ILE A 9 -13.61 -12.18 3.16
N ARG A 10 -12.72 -12.96 2.53
CA ARG A 10 -11.63 -13.68 3.23
C ARG A 10 -10.46 -12.78 3.65
N SER A 11 -10.40 -11.56 3.13
CA SER A 11 -9.45 -10.52 3.52
C SER A 11 -9.84 -9.23 2.80
N GLY A 12 -10.06 -8.14 3.54
CA GLY A 12 -10.03 -6.80 2.93
C GLY A 12 -8.69 -6.63 2.20
N VAL A 13 -8.75 -6.09 0.98
CA VAL A 13 -7.66 -5.95 0.00
C VAL A 13 -6.26 -5.91 0.64
N THR A 14 -5.61 -7.07 0.77
CA THR A 14 -4.21 -7.19 1.25
C THR A 14 -3.21 -6.90 0.12
N ARG A 15 -3.72 -6.71 -1.11
CA ARG A 15 -2.92 -6.46 -2.31
C ARG A 15 -2.73 -4.96 -2.51
N SER A 16 -1.59 -4.57 -3.09
CA SER A 16 -1.40 -3.20 -3.57
C SER A 16 -2.51 -2.80 -4.55
N ARG A 17 -3.10 -1.63 -4.33
CA ARG A 17 -4.14 -1.05 -5.19
C ARG A 17 -3.52 -0.46 -6.46
N ASN A 18 -4.27 -0.45 -7.55
CA ASN A 18 -3.81 0.15 -8.81
C ASN A 18 -3.93 1.69 -8.83
N VAL A 19 -4.77 2.26 -7.96
CA VAL A 19 -5.00 3.71 -7.84
C VAL A 19 -4.78 4.10 -6.39
N LEU A 20 -3.89 5.07 -6.18
CA LEU A 20 -3.64 5.65 -4.87
C LEU A 20 -4.78 6.58 -4.47
N THR A 21 -5.08 6.64 -3.18
CA THR A 21 -5.96 7.69 -2.64
C THR A 21 -5.33 9.06 -2.88
N ARG A 22 -6.15 10.10 -2.81
CA ARG A 22 -5.65 11.47 -2.88
C ARG A 22 -4.58 11.76 -1.83
N ALA A 23 -4.80 11.35 -0.58
CA ALA A 23 -3.84 11.54 0.51
C ALA A 23 -2.49 10.87 0.20
N GLU A 24 -2.52 9.63 -0.28
CA GLU A 24 -1.31 8.91 -0.71
C GLU A 24 -0.60 9.62 -1.88
N ARG A 25 -1.36 10.21 -2.83
CA ARG A 25 -0.78 11.00 -3.92
C ARG A 25 -0.12 12.28 -3.44
N ILE A 26 -0.72 12.99 -2.49
CA ILE A 26 -0.15 14.21 -1.91
C ILE A 26 1.17 13.89 -1.21
N GLY A 27 1.20 12.85 -0.36
CA GLY A 27 2.44 12.41 0.28
C GLY A 27 3.54 12.08 -0.74
N LYS A 28 3.20 11.37 -1.82
CA LYS A 28 4.15 11.08 -2.92
C LYS A 28 4.63 12.31 -3.68
N LEU A 29 3.81 13.35 -3.78
CA LEU A 29 4.19 14.61 -4.43
C LEU A 29 5.03 15.48 -3.50
N GLN A 30 4.77 15.46 -2.19
CA GLN A 30 5.60 16.08 -1.15
C GLN A 30 7.00 15.47 -1.12
N GLU A 31 7.10 14.13 -1.13
CA GLU A 31 8.39 13.41 -1.22
C GLU A 31 9.24 13.83 -2.44
N GLY A 32 8.60 14.33 -3.50
CA GLY A 32 9.26 14.75 -4.74
C GLY A 32 9.25 16.25 -4.98
N ASP A 33 9.07 17.07 -3.93
CA ASP A 33 9.04 18.54 -3.95
C ASP A 33 8.08 19.16 -4.99
N ARG A 34 7.04 18.41 -5.38
CA ARG A 34 6.06 18.78 -6.42
C ARG A 34 4.73 19.25 -5.85
N TRP A 35 4.59 19.28 -4.52
CA TRP A 35 3.42 19.78 -3.83
C TRP A 35 3.82 20.36 -2.48
N ARG A 36 3.31 21.55 -2.15
CA ARG A 36 3.51 22.26 -0.89
C ARG A 36 2.20 22.55 -0.20
N GLU A 37 2.29 22.81 1.10
CA GLU A 37 1.12 23.14 1.91
C GLU A 37 0.51 24.46 1.45
N GLY A 38 -0.74 24.41 0.99
CA GLY A 38 -1.42 25.52 0.33
C GLY A 38 -1.68 25.32 -1.17
N ASP A 39 -1.01 24.35 -1.81
CA ASP A 39 -1.29 24.00 -3.20
C ASP A 39 -2.65 23.34 -3.36
N HIS A 40 -3.22 23.45 -4.57
CA HIS A 40 -4.51 22.87 -4.87
C HIS A 40 -4.53 21.35 -4.70
N VAL A 41 -5.52 20.89 -3.96
CA VAL A 41 -5.73 19.46 -3.67
C VAL A 41 -6.44 18.76 -4.86
N LEU A 42 -7.13 19.52 -5.71
CA LEU A 42 -7.80 19.08 -6.94
C LEU A 42 -6.84 19.17 -8.14
N GLY A 43 -7.03 18.28 -9.13
CA GLY A 43 -6.19 18.29 -10.34
C GLY A 43 -4.74 17.83 -10.14
N LEU A 44 -4.44 17.08 -9.07
CA LEU A 44 -3.07 16.63 -8.77
C LEU A 44 -2.40 15.92 -9.96
N PRO A 45 -1.09 16.16 -10.19
CA PRO A 45 -0.30 15.44 -11.18
C PRO A 45 -0.44 13.92 -11.07
N LYS A 46 -0.31 13.22 -12.20
CA LYS A 46 -0.46 11.76 -12.25
C LYS A 46 0.70 11.06 -11.53
N VAL A 47 0.41 10.45 -10.39
CA VAL A 47 1.37 9.65 -9.61
C VAL A 47 1.30 8.18 -10.04
N ARG A 48 2.45 7.59 -10.40
CA ARG A 48 2.55 6.17 -10.77
C ARG A 48 2.60 5.28 -9.52
N VAL A 49 1.83 4.18 -9.54
CA VAL A 49 1.96 3.13 -8.52
C VAL A 49 3.18 2.26 -8.83
N GLN A 50 4.16 2.26 -7.94
CA GLN A 50 5.30 1.36 -8.05
C GLN A 50 4.88 -0.06 -7.65
N LYS A 51 5.00 -1.00 -8.58
CA LYS A 51 4.77 -2.43 -8.32
C LYS A 51 6.11 -3.09 -8.06
N LEU A 52 6.36 -3.46 -6.81
CA LEU A 52 7.57 -4.23 -6.46
C LEU A 52 7.47 -5.62 -7.10
N ALA A 53 8.30 -5.86 -8.12
CA ALA A 53 8.46 -7.19 -8.71
C ALA A 53 9.43 -8.00 -7.84
N ILE A 54 8.91 -8.64 -6.78
CA ILE A 54 9.70 -9.57 -5.99
C ILE A 54 9.94 -10.81 -6.88
N LYS A 55 11.12 -10.89 -7.51
CA LYS A 55 11.61 -12.15 -8.09
C LYS A 55 11.71 -13.14 -6.93
N LYS A 56 10.86 -14.17 -6.93
CA LYS A 56 10.91 -15.26 -5.94
C LYS A 56 12.29 -15.92 -6.00
N LYS A 57 13.22 -15.52 -5.13
CA LYS A 57 14.32 -16.42 -4.76
C LYS A 57 13.71 -17.54 -3.92
N LYS A 58 13.99 -18.79 -4.30
CA LYS A 58 13.58 -20.01 -3.59
C LYS A 58 13.87 -19.86 -2.08
N LYS A 59 12.90 -20.23 -1.24
CA LYS A 59 12.93 -20.21 0.24
C LYS A 59 14.27 -20.70 0.83
N ALA A 60 14.88 -19.97 1.78
CA ALA A 60 15.51 -20.49 3.02
C ALA A 60 16.32 -19.44 3.83
N LYS A 61 15.71 -18.93 4.92
CA LYS A 61 16.25 -18.52 6.25
C LYS A 61 15.12 -17.70 6.91
N LYS A 62 14.13 -18.28 7.59
CA LYS A 62 14.12 -18.86 8.94
C LYS A 62 14.70 -17.91 10.00
N GLN A 63 13.79 -17.28 10.75
CA GLN A 63 13.84 -16.88 12.18
C GLN A 63 14.88 -15.82 12.61
N GLU A 64 14.52 -15.11 13.69
CA GLU A 64 15.16 -13.93 14.34
C GLU A 64 14.97 -12.62 13.57
N ASP A 65 14.12 -11.68 13.99
CA ASP A 65 14.18 -10.89 15.23
C ASP A 65 12.75 -10.40 15.58
N GLY A 66 12.09 -10.88 16.64
CA GLY A 66 12.09 -10.21 17.93
C GLY A 66 10.65 -9.87 18.37
N LYS A 67 9.99 -10.83 19.02
CA LYS A 67 8.90 -10.57 19.99
C LYS A 67 9.46 -11.05 21.33
N GLU A 68 9.21 -10.26 22.38
CA GLU A 68 9.76 -10.30 23.76
C GLU A 68 11.01 -9.42 23.91
N GLU A 69 11.16 -8.50 24.87
CA GLU A 69 10.33 -8.01 25.97
C GLU A 69 11.08 -6.80 26.61
N SER A 70 10.35 -5.75 27.01
CA SER A 70 10.56 -4.94 28.22
C SER A 70 9.35 -4.04 28.41
#